data_AF-A0A4S8L5N2-F1
#
_entry.id   AF-A0A4S8L5N2-F1
#
_cell.length_a   1.000
_cell.length_b   1.000
_cell.length_c   1.000
_cell.angle_alpha   90.00
_cell.angle_beta   90.00
_cell.angle_gamma   90.00
#
_symmetry.space_group_name_H-M   'P 1'
#
loop_
_entity.id
_entity.type
_entity.pdbx_description
1 polymer ?
#
loop_
_entity_poly.entity_id
_entity_poly.type
_entity_poly.pdbx_seq_one_letter_code
_entity_poly.pdbx_strand_id
1 'polypeptide(L)'
;TKHFSKSNSTLIADIPPIMDALTKKIFNIINDPITKPIIKAAAAKAYTILNKYYGKTDSSIMYRICMMLHPKYKLTYFEKEDWPSE
;
A
#
# COMPACT_ATOMS: atom_id res chain seq x y z
N THR A 1 3.87 0.56 -15.31
CA THR A 1 4.50 -0.77 -15.49
C THR A 1 6.02 -0.76 -15.43
N LYS A 2 6.73 0.16 -16.11
CA LYS A 2 8.22 0.20 -16.11
C LYS A 2 8.87 0.28 -14.71
N HIS A 3 8.19 0.86 -13.71
CA HIS A 3 8.70 0.92 -12.34
C HIS A 3 8.61 -0.42 -11.57
N PHE A 4 7.55 -1.21 -11.78
CA PHE A 4 7.35 -2.48 -11.05
C PHE A 4 7.99 -3.69 -11.72
N SER A 5 8.26 -3.60 -13.02
CA SER A 5 8.81 -4.69 -13.82
C SER A 5 10.18 -4.28 -14.35
N LYS A 6 11.13 -4.04 -13.43
CA LYS A 6 12.52 -3.75 -13.75
C LYS A 6 13.42 -4.85 -13.20
N SER A 7 14.18 -5.48 -14.08
CA SER A 7 15.20 -6.46 -13.69
C SER A 7 16.31 -5.79 -12.89
N ASN A 8 16.93 -6.54 -11.97
CA ASN A 8 18.04 -6.08 -11.12
C ASN A 8 17.73 -4.91 -10.17
N SER A 9 16.47 -4.74 -9.74
CA SER A 9 16.10 -3.83 -8.64
C SER A 9 15.23 -4.54 -7.61
N THR A 10 15.62 -4.46 -6.34
CA THR A 10 14.84 -5.00 -5.20
C THR A 10 13.67 -4.07 -4.87
N LEU A 11 12.52 -4.32 -5.50
CA LEU A 11 11.28 -3.55 -5.32
C LEU A 11 10.48 -3.93 -4.06
N ILE A 12 10.97 -4.88 -3.26
CA ILE A 12 10.22 -5.42 -2.10
C ILE A 12 9.87 -4.31 -1.11
N ALA A 13 10.80 -3.38 -0.82
CA ALA A 13 10.55 -2.24 0.06
C ALA A 13 9.68 -1.15 -0.58
N ASP A 14 9.49 -1.15 -1.91
CA ASP A 14 8.65 -0.15 -2.58
C ASP A 14 7.18 -0.55 -2.61
N ILE A 15 6.87 -1.85 -2.46
CA ILE A 15 5.49 -2.34 -2.52
C ILE A 15 4.62 -1.75 -1.39
N PRO A 16 4.98 -1.81 -0.09
CA PRO A 16 4.08 -1.31 0.96
C PRO A 16 3.68 0.17 0.79
N PRO A 17 4.62 1.12 0.59
CA PRO A 17 4.27 2.53 0.37
C PRO A 17 3.35 2.78 -0.83
N ILE A 18 3.55 2.00 -1.90
CA ILE A 18 2.74 2.12 -3.11
C ILE A 18 1.33 1.59 -2.87
N MET A 19 1.22 0.44 -2.21
CA MET A 19 -0.06 -0.18 -1.92
C MET A 19 -0.87 0.67 -0.94
N ASP A 20 -0.24 1.27 0.06
CA ASP A 20 -0.86 2.21 1.00
C ASP A 20 -1.37 3.45 0.27
N ALA A 21 -0.54 4.07 -0.57
CA ALA A 21 -0.94 5.24 -1.36
C ALA A 21 -2.12 4.94 -2.30
N LEU A 22 -2.12 3.78 -2.94
CA LEU A 22 -3.18 3.36 -3.86
C LEU A 22 -4.48 3.07 -3.11
N THR A 23 -4.40 2.35 -2.00
CA THR A 23 -5.54 1.98 -1.14
C THR A 23 -6.17 3.21 -0.51
N LYS A 24 -5.36 4.18 -0.04
CA LYS A 24 -5.81 5.49 0.46
C LYS A 24 -6.54 6.29 -0.61
N LYS A 25 -6.03 6.32 -1.84
CA LYS A 25 -6.68 7.02 -2.95
C LYS A 25 -8.04 6.42 -3.30
N ILE A 26 -8.15 5.10 -3.32
CA ILE A 26 -9.43 4.40 -3.57
C ILE A 26 -10.40 4.66 -2.42
N PHE A 27 -9.94 4.61 -1.17
CA PHE A 27 -10.75 4.92 -0.01
C PHE A 27 -11.34 6.33 -0.08
N ASN A 28 -10.54 7.33 -0.51
CA ASN A 28 -11.05 8.69 -0.70
C ASN A 28 -12.15 8.76 -1.78
N ILE A 29 -12.02 8.00 -2.87
CA ILE A 29 -13.06 7.94 -3.94
C ILE A 29 -14.36 7.32 -3.41
N ILE A 30 -14.28 6.30 -2.55
CA ILE A 30 -15.46 5.66 -1.95
C ILE A 30 -16.21 6.66 -1.06
N ASN A 31 -15.48 7.45 -0.28
CA ASN A 31 -16.04 8.39 0.70
C ASN A 31 -16.39 9.77 0.12
N ASP A 32 -15.94 10.10 -1.09
CA ASP A 32 -16.25 11.38 -1.73
C ASP A 32 -17.76 11.49 -2.04
N PRO A 33 -18.51 12.45 -1.47
CA PRO A 33 -19.94 12.59 -1.70
C PRO A 33 -20.31 12.92 -3.15
N ILE A 34 -19.38 13.46 -3.95
CA ILE A 34 -19.62 13.91 -5.33
C ILE A 34 -19.49 12.74 -6.32
N THR A 35 -18.74 11.70 -5.95
CA THR A 35 -18.48 10.55 -6.82
C THR A 35 -19.76 9.76 -7.11
N LYS A 36 -20.01 9.42 -8.38
CA LYS A 36 -21.18 8.66 -8.83
C LYS A 36 -21.27 7.29 -8.13
N PRO A 37 -22.47 6.80 -7.77
CA PRO A 37 -22.63 5.52 -7.07
C PRO A 37 -21.96 4.33 -7.77
N ILE A 38 -22.00 4.28 -9.10
CA ILE A 38 -21.36 3.21 -9.88
C ILE A 38 -19.83 3.20 -9.75
N ILE A 39 -19.21 4.38 -9.64
CA ILE A 39 -17.77 4.54 -9.45
C ILE A 39 -17.41 4.12 -8.02
N LYS A 40 -18.22 4.50 -7.02
CA LYS A 40 -18.04 4.05 -5.63
C LYS A 40 -18.11 2.54 -5.50
N ALA A 41 -19.08 1.91 -6.16
CA ALA A 41 -19.22 0.45 -6.15
C ALA A 41 -18.01 -0.24 -6.79
N ALA A 42 -17.50 0.27 -7.91
CA ALA A 42 -16.28 -0.23 -8.53
C ALA A 42 -15.05 -0.03 -7.64
N ALA A 43 -14.91 1.14 -7.01
CA ALA A 43 -13.84 1.46 -6.08
C ALA A 43 -13.85 0.55 -4.84
N ALA A 44 -15.03 0.28 -4.26
CA ALA A 44 -15.18 -0.64 -3.14
C ALA A 44 -14.76 -2.07 -3.48
N LYS A 45 -15.08 -2.55 -4.69
CA LYS A 45 -14.60 -3.84 -5.19
C LYS A 45 -13.08 -3.86 -5.36
N ALA A 46 -12.51 -2.81 -5.95
CA ALA A 46 -11.06 -2.69 -6.11
C ALA A 46 -10.34 -2.68 -4.75
N TYR A 47 -10.85 -1.90 -3.78
CA TYR A 47 -10.35 -1.84 -2.41
C TYR A 47 -10.32 -3.22 -1.74
N THR A 48 -11.42 -3.96 -1.86
CA THR A 48 -11.53 -5.33 -1.32
C THR A 48 -10.49 -6.28 -1.93
N ILE A 49 -10.30 -6.21 -3.25
CA ILE A 49 -9.32 -7.05 -3.95
C ILE A 49 -7.90 -6.70 -3.51
N LEU A 50 -7.56 -5.41 -3.42
CA LEU A 50 -6.24 -4.97 -2.98
C LEU A 50 -5.93 -5.44 -1.57
N ASN A 51 -6.85 -5.24 -0.63
CA ASN A 51 -6.66 -5.71 0.75
C ASN A 51 -6.55 -7.23 0.83
N LYS A 52 -7.28 -7.99 -0.01
CA LYS A 52 -7.17 -9.46 -0.03
C LYS A 52 -5.77 -9.94 -0.39
N TYR A 53 -5.13 -9.32 -1.39
CA TYR A 53 -3.83 -9.78 -1.90
C TYR A 53 -2.64 -9.09 -1.25
N TYR A 54 -2.78 -7.83 -0.88
CA TYR A 54 -1.69 -7.01 -0.37
C TYR A 54 -1.86 -6.57 1.08
N GLY A 55 -3.04 -6.69 1.70
CA GLY A 55 -3.19 -6.38 3.14
C GLY A 55 -2.34 -7.26 4.06
N LYS A 56 -1.77 -8.36 3.55
CA LYS A 56 -0.82 -9.21 4.27
C LYS A 56 0.64 -8.81 4.11
N THR A 57 0.97 -7.85 3.25
CA THR A 57 2.35 -7.32 3.20
C THR A 57 2.73 -6.70 4.54
N ASP A 58 1.74 -6.15 5.24
CA ASP A 58 1.96 -5.39 6.47
C ASP A 58 2.25 -6.27 7.68
N SER A 59 1.82 -7.53 7.63
CA SER A 59 2.14 -8.55 8.63
C SER A 59 3.34 -9.41 8.24
N SER A 60 3.90 -9.23 7.05
CA SER A 60 5.04 -10.03 6.58
C SER A 60 6.36 -9.49 7.14
N ILE A 61 7.05 -10.34 7.90
CA ILE A 61 8.39 -10.06 8.45
C ILE A 61 9.39 -9.65 7.36
N MET A 62 9.28 -10.25 6.16
CA MET A 62 10.17 -9.95 5.04
C MET A 62 10.00 -8.50 4.58
N TYR A 63 8.76 -8.04 4.39
CA TYR A 63 8.48 -6.66 3.98
C TYR A 63 8.88 -5.68 5.07
N ARG A 64 8.61 -5.99 6.35
CA ARG A 64 9.03 -5.17 7.50
C ARG A 64 10.54 -5.00 7.56
N ILE A 65 11.31 -6.09 7.50
CA ILE A 65 12.78 -6.05 7.51
C ILE A 65 13.31 -5.27 6.30
N CYS A 66 12.78 -5.51 5.10
CA CYS A 66 13.18 -4.76 3.91
C CYS A 66 12.95 -3.25 4.06
N MET A 67 11.82 -2.85 4.64
CA MET A 67 11.50 -1.45 4.93
C MET A 67 12.45 -0.84 5.98
N MET A 68 12.78 -1.58 7.04
CA MET A 68 13.75 -1.15 8.05
C MET A 68 15.17 -0.96 7.48
N LEU A 69 15.60 -1.83 6.56
CA LEU A 69 16.90 -1.74 5.89
C LEU A 69 16.94 -0.68 4.78
N HIS A 70 15.77 -0.21 4.31
CA HIS A 70 15.71 0.75 3.22
C HIS A 70 16.14 2.15 3.68
N PRO A 71 17.17 2.78 3.07
CA PRO A 71 17.77 4.03 3.57
C PRO A 71 16.79 5.20 3.74
N LYS A 72 15.71 5.23 2.94
CA LYS A 72 14.68 6.27 2.95
C LYS A 72 13.58 6.05 4.00
N TYR A 73 13.24 4.79 4.30
CA TYR A 73 12.06 4.47 5.12
C TYR A 73 12.47 4.21 6.56
N LYS A 74 13.32 3.19 6.78
CA LYS A 74 13.78 2.77 8.11
C LYS A 74 12.58 2.63 9.07
N LEU A 75 12.79 2.97 10.35
CA LEU A 75 11.73 2.98 11.35
C LEU A 75 10.74 4.14 11.16
N THR A 76 11.18 5.25 10.56
CA THR A 76 10.34 6.46 10.38
C THR A 76 9.12 6.24 9.49
N TYR A 77 9.12 5.20 8.66
CA TYR A 77 7.95 4.85 7.87
C TYR A 77 6.82 4.32 8.76
N PHE A 78 7.14 3.38 9.64
CA PHE A 78 6.16 2.75 10.52
C PHE A 78 5.54 3.77 11.48
N GLU A 79 6.35 4.72 11.96
CA GLU A 79 5.88 5.84 12.78
C GLU A 79 4.88 6.74 12.02
N LYS A 80 5.10 6.97 10.72
CA LYS A 80 4.25 7.86 9.91
C LYS A 80 2.93 7.22 9.47
N GLU A 81 2.96 5.91 9.23
CA GLU A 81 1.77 5.16 8.81
C GLU A 81 0.99 4.60 10.01
N ASP A 82 1.32 5.02 11.24
CA ASP A 82 0.68 4.59 12.50
C ASP A 82 0.67 3.05 12.67
N TRP A 83 1.75 2.39 12.26
CA TRP A 83 1.86 0.95 12.46
C TRP A 83 2.11 0.62 13.93
N PRO A 84 1.51 -0.47 14.46
CA PRO A 84 1.76 -0.89 15.82
C PRO A 84 3.26 -1.18 16.00
N SER A 85 3.81 -0.61 17.07
CA SER A 85 5.12 -0.98 17.57
C SER A 85 5.08 -2.47 17.92
N GLU A 86 6.10 -3.22 17.51
CA GLU A 86 6.33 -4.56 18.08
C GLU A 86 6.85 -4.46 19.52
#